data_AF-A0A2N0WWF3-F1
#
_entry.id   AF-A0A2N0WWF3-F1
#
_cell.length_a   1.000
_cell.length_b   1.000
_cell.length_c   1.000
_cell.angle_alpha   90.00
_cell.angle_beta   90.00
_cell.angle_gamma   90.00
#
_symmetry.space_group_name_H-M   'P 1'
#
loop_
_entity.id
_entity.type
_entity.pdbx_description
1 polymer ?
#
loop_
_entity_poly.entity_id
_entity_poly.type
_entity_poly.pdbx_seq_one_letter_code
_entity_poly.pdbx_strand_id
1 'polypeptide(L)'
;MKKILTVMFALMSFSSYLLAKPEVISIEMTDKKMSEVVQIINSICGSHIDLETLTNPQMNISINLDKKQCAEVVSLIQSFDKSA
;
A
#
# COMPACT_ATOMS: atom_id res chain seq x y z
N MET A 1 -56.80 26.23 -10.89
CA MET A 1 -56.64 26.30 -9.42
C MET A 1 -56.33 24.91 -8.88
N LYS A 2 -55.44 24.84 -7.87
CA LYS A 2 -55.02 23.68 -7.03
C LYS A 2 -54.09 22.68 -7.76
N LYS A 3 -52.76 22.74 -7.55
CA LYS A 3 -51.95 22.22 -6.40
C LYS A 3 -52.12 20.69 -6.30
N ILE A 4 -51.09 19.86 -6.50
CA ILE A 4 -50.09 19.37 -5.53
C ILE A 4 -49.05 18.59 -6.38
N LEU A 5 -47.78 18.99 -6.55
CA LEU A 5 -46.64 18.89 -5.64
C LEU A 5 -46.50 17.55 -4.90
N THR A 6 -45.87 16.56 -5.53
CA THR A 6 -45.23 15.46 -4.78
C THR A 6 -43.79 15.31 -5.22
N VAL A 7 -42.95 16.00 -4.46
CA VAL A 7 -41.50 15.80 -4.33
C VAL A 7 -41.28 14.40 -3.74
N MET A 8 -40.35 13.63 -4.30
CA MET A 8 -39.36 12.88 -3.50
C MET A 8 -38.21 12.42 -4.39
N PHE A 9 -37.27 13.35 -4.59
CA PHE A 9 -35.87 13.03 -4.75
C PHE A 9 -35.35 12.49 -3.42
N ALA A 10 -34.83 11.26 -3.43
CA ALA A 10 -33.78 10.82 -2.51
C ALA A 10 -33.23 9.47 -3.01
N LEU A 11 -32.50 9.48 -4.12
CA LEU A 11 -31.43 8.51 -4.29
C LEU A 11 -30.33 8.94 -3.32
N MET A 12 -30.50 8.57 -2.05
CA MET A 12 -29.39 8.57 -1.10
C MET A 12 -28.48 7.40 -1.48
N SER A 13 -27.66 7.65 -2.50
CA SER A 13 -26.40 6.94 -2.69
C SER A 13 -25.49 7.35 -1.54
N PHE A 14 -25.76 6.83 -0.34
CA PHE A 14 -24.69 6.70 0.64
C PHE A 14 -23.76 5.64 0.07
N SER A 15 -22.85 6.06 -0.81
CA SER A 15 -21.56 5.42 -0.92
C SER A 15 -21.00 5.43 0.49
N SER A 16 -21.23 4.34 1.22
CA SER A 16 -20.45 4.00 2.38
C SER A 16 -19.02 4.00 1.89
N TYR A 17 -18.34 5.14 2.03
CA TYR A 17 -16.91 5.18 2.27
C TYR A 17 -16.73 4.44 3.59
N LEU A 18 -16.89 3.11 3.52
CA LEU A 18 -16.34 2.18 4.46
C LEU A 18 -14.88 2.61 4.51
N LEU A 19 -14.51 3.21 5.64
CA LEU A 19 -13.15 3.34 6.10
C LEU A 19 -12.51 1.98 5.87
N ALA A 20 -11.85 1.81 4.72
CA ALA A 20 -11.06 0.64 4.42
C ALA A 20 -10.04 0.62 5.55
N LYS A 21 -10.16 -0.36 6.46
CA LYS A 21 -9.17 -0.53 7.51
C LYS A 21 -7.81 -0.55 6.81
N PRO A 22 -6.83 0.25 7.27
CA PRO A 22 -5.52 0.22 6.66
C PRO A 22 -5.04 -1.22 6.69
N GLU A 23 -4.75 -1.75 5.51
CA GLU A 23 -4.25 -3.11 5.37
C GLU A 23 -2.85 -3.12 5.97
N VAL A 24 -2.76 -3.72 7.17
CA VAL A 24 -1.51 -3.86 7.91
C VAL A 24 -0.90 -5.20 7.53
N ILE A 25 0.39 -5.17 7.21
CA ILE A 25 1.15 -6.33 6.81
C ILE A 25 2.19 -6.66 7.88
N SER A 26 2.34 -7.95 8.15
CA SER A 26 3.43 -8.50 8.96
C SER A 26 4.22 -9.47 8.09
N ILE A 27 5.50 -9.18 7.90
CA ILE A 27 6.41 -9.89 7.01
C ILE A 27 7.77 -10.00 7.70
N GLU A 28 8.33 -11.21 7.70
CA GLU A 28 9.71 -11.45 8.09
C GLU A 28 10.45 -12.10 6.93
N MET A 29 11.55 -11.47 6.52
CA MET A 29 12.44 -11.94 5.46
C MET A 29 13.88 -11.77 5.93
N THR A 30 14.69 -12.81 5.76
CA THR A 30 16.09 -12.82 6.18
C THR A 30 16.96 -13.27 5.02
N ASP A 31 18.07 -12.58 4.80
CA ASP A 31 19.07 -12.89 3.77
C ASP A 31 18.45 -13.02 2.36
N LYS A 32 17.57 -12.08 2.01
CA LYS A 32 16.89 -12.01 0.71
C LYS A 32 17.48 -10.91 -0.14
N LYS A 33 17.58 -11.15 -1.45
CA LYS A 33 17.99 -10.10 -2.39
C LYS A 33 16.97 -8.94 -2.34
N MET A 34 17.45 -7.71 -2.33
CA MET A 34 16.62 -6.50 -2.39
C MET A 34 15.60 -6.58 -3.53
N SER A 35 16.00 -7.09 -4.70
CA SER A 35 15.09 -7.29 -5.82
C SER A 35 13.92 -8.25 -5.52
N GLU A 36 14.17 -9.33 -4.76
CA GLU A 36 13.13 -10.27 -4.35
C GLU A 36 12.19 -9.64 -3.33
N VAL A 37 12.75 -8.92 -2.34
CA VAL A 37 11.94 -8.21 -1.34
C VAL A 37 11.01 -7.20 -2.01
N VAL A 38 11.53 -6.40 -2.93
CA VAL A 38 10.75 -5.37 -3.64
C VAL A 38 9.62 -5.99 -4.45
N GLN A 39 9.87 -7.11 -5.14
CA GLN A 39 8.83 -7.84 -5.87
C GLN A 39 7.72 -8.34 -4.94
N ILE A 40 8.08 -8.87 -3.78
CA ILE A 40 7.11 -9.38 -2.81
C ILE A 40 6.29 -8.22 -2.23
N ILE A 41 6.92 -7.10 -1.86
CA ILE A 41 6.21 -5.92 -1.37
C ILE A 41 5.31 -5.33 -2.44
N ASN A 42 5.75 -5.21 -3.69
CA ASN A 42 4.91 -4.75 -4.79
C ASN A 42 3.67 -5.64 -4.97
N SER A 43 3.84 -6.96 -4.88
CA SER A 43 2.75 -7.93 -4.97
C SER A 43 1.74 -7.78 -3.82
N ILE A 44 2.23 -7.62 -2.59
CA ILE A 44 1.38 -7.53 -1.38
C ILE A 44 0.68 -6.17 -1.29
N CYS A 45 1.41 -5.09 -1.58
CA CYS A 45 0.94 -3.73 -1.40
C CYS A 45 0.34 -3.10 -2.66
N GLY A 46 0.22 -3.85 -3.77
CA GLY A 46 -0.18 -3.31 -5.07
C GLY A 46 0.69 -2.12 -5.53
N SER A 47 1.92 -2.04 -5.02
CA SER A 47 2.84 -0.92 -5.22
C SER A 47 3.71 -1.16 -6.45
N HIS A 48 4.22 -0.10 -7.05
CA HIS A 48 5.18 -0.16 -8.16
C HIS A 48 6.48 0.52 -7.75
N ILE A 49 7.25 -0.14 -6.87
CA ILE A 49 8.65 0.23 -6.65
C ILE A 49 9.44 -0.29 -7.86
N ASP A 50 9.97 0.63 -8.66
CA ASP A 50 10.79 0.30 -9.82
C ASP A 50 12.18 -0.15 -9.39
N LEU A 51 12.57 -1.37 -9.77
CA LEU A 51 13.89 -1.93 -9.43
C LEU A 51 15.06 -1.12 -9.98
N GLU A 52 14.85 -0.37 -11.07
CA GLU A 52 15.85 0.52 -11.68
C GLU A 52 16.18 1.73 -10.81
N THR A 53 15.28 2.09 -9.89
CA THR A 53 15.51 3.19 -8.94
C THR A 53 16.36 2.76 -7.74
N LEU A 54 16.70 1.46 -7.66
CA LEU A 54 17.51 0.92 -6.59
C LEU A 54 18.98 0.86 -7.02
N THR A 55 19.83 1.46 -6.22
CA THR A 55 21.28 1.55 -6.35
C THR A 55 21.97 0.19 -6.18
N ASN A 56 21.43 -0.70 -5.33
CA ASN A 56 22.03 -2.02 -5.05
C ASN A 56 20.98 -3.17 -5.00
N PRO A 57 20.35 -3.54 -6.14
CA PRO A 57 19.27 -4.54 -6.15
C PRO A 57 19.73 -5.98 -5.83
N GLN A 58 21.04 -6.27 -5.92
CA GLN A 58 21.61 -7.58 -5.61
C GLN A 58 22.05 -7.73 -4.14
N MET A 59 21.95 -6.66 -3.34
CA MET A 59 22.31 -6.71 -1.91
C MET A 59 21.34 -7.63 -1.16
N ASN A 60 21.89 -8.47 -0.28
CA ASN A 60 21.09 -9.25 0.64
C ASN A 60 20.65 -8.35 1.81
N ILE A 61 19.37 -8.36 2.10
CA ILE A 61 18.77 -7.61 3.20
C ILE A 61 17.88 -8.52 4.04
N SER A 62 17.76 -8.16 5.30
CA SER A 62 16.84 -8.77 6.24
C SER A 62 15.88 -7.71 6.73
N ILE A 63 14.59 -7.97 6.58
CA ILE A 63 13.51 -7.04 6.91
C ILE A 63 12.51 -7.77 7.80
N ASN A 64 12.21 -7.15 8.94
CA ASN A 64 11.12 -7.54 9.82
C ASN A 64 10.14 -6.38 9.92
N LEU A 65 8.93 -6.61 9.43
CA LEU A 65 7.81 -5.67 9.45
C LEU A 65 6.74 -6.31 10.30
N ASP A 66 6.35 -5.67 11.40
CA ASP A 66 5.19 -6.09 12.17
C ASP A 66 4.14 -4.97 12.17
N LYS A 67 2.92 -5.32 11.73
CA LYS A 67 1.75 -4.43 11.70
C LYS A 67 2.04 -3.09 11.02
N LYS A 68 2.73 -3.14 9.88
CA LYS A 68 3.10 -1.97 9.10
C LYS A 68 2.11 -1.72 7.98
N GLN A 69 1.78 -0.46 7.73
CA GLN A 69 1.01 -0.09 6.55
C GLN A 69 1.89 -0.19 5.30
N CYS A 70 1.31 -0.57 4.17
CA CYS A 70 2.02 -0.65 2.91
C CYS A 70 2.79 0.63 2.54
N ALA A 71 2.22 1.81 2.84
CA ALA A 71 2.90 3.09 2.63
C ALA A 71 4.21 3.23 3.46
N GLU A 72 4.19 2.78 4.72
CA GLU A 72 5.39 2.77 5.57
C GLU A 72 6.44 1.81 5.04
N VAL A 73 6.02 0.64 4.55
CA VAL A 73 6.92 -0.39 4.02
C VAL A 73 7.60 0.06 2.74
N VAL A 74 6.84 0.66 1.82
CA VAL A 74 7.39 1.23 0.58
C VAL A 74 8.41 2.32 0.91
N SER A 75 8.09 3.21 1.85
CA SER A 75 9.03 4.26 2.29
C SER A 75 10.29 3.68 2.94
N LEU A 76 10.17 2.59 3.72
CA LEU A 76 11.32 1.91 4.33
C LEU A 76 12.25 1.34 3.26
N ILE A 77 11.70 0.65 2.25
CA ILE A 77 12.49 0.11 1.13
C ILE A 77 13.25 1.20 0.39
N GLN A 78 12.60 2.33 0.08
CA GLN A 78 13.25 3.47 -0.56
C GLN A 78 14.34 4.12 0.33
N SER A 79 14.26 3.99 1.65
CA SER A 79 15.27 4.53 2.58
C SER A 79 16.52 3.66 2.69
N PHE A 80 16.39 2.34 2.49
CA PHE A 80 17.54 1.44 2.42
C PHE A 80 18.45 1.78 1.25
N ASP A 81 17.88 2.28 0.14
CA ASP A 81 18.63 2.69 -1.03
C ASP A 81 19.56 3.89 -0.78
N LYS A 82 19.17 4.80 0.11
CA LYS A 82 19.93 6.03 0.42
C LYS A 82 21.06 5.83 1.44
N SER A 83 21.11 4.66 2.06
CA SER A 83 22.00 4.37 3.20
C SER A 83 23.17 3.44 2.85
N ALA A 84 23.27 3.01 1.57
CA ALA A 84 24.30 2.11 1.05
C ALA A 84 25.45 2.87 0.36
#